data_AF-A0A6N4X2U3-F1
#
_entry.id   AF-A0A6N4X2U3-F1
#
_cell.length_a   1.000
_cell.length_b   1.000
_cell.length_c   1.000
_cell.angle_alpha   90.00
_cell.angle_beta   90.00
_cell.angle_gamma   90.00
#
_symmetry.space_group_name_H-M   'P 1'
#
loop_
_entity.id
_entity.type
_entity.pdbx_description
1 polymer ?
#
loop_
_entity_poly.entity_id
_entity_poly.type
_entity_poly.pdbx_seq_one_letter_code
_entity_poly.pdbx_strand_id
1 'polypeptide(L)'
;PQSPTLLPRQNMSKYKEILKARSLPRVAGGPIQELFRAIKGGPRPGSNFDYSAPLTEVVLLGGLAIRTGERIEWDAANMSVTNHPEFARYIKEPARKGWEYGEDLWDS
;
A
#
# COMPACT_ATOMS: atom_id res chain seq x y z
N PRO A 1 4.08 7.11 37.62
CA PRO A 1 4.59 6.00 36.76
C PRO A 1 3.59 5.48 35.69
N GLN A 2 2.46 6.14 35.45
CA GLN A 2 1.31 5.55 34.75
C GLN A 2 0.86 6.36 33.53
N SER A 3 1.79 6.63 32.61
CA SER A 3 1.45 7.18 31.30
C SER A 3 2.46 6.67 30.28
N PRO A 4 2.09 5.73 29.40
CA PRO A 4 2.98 5.27 28.35
C PRO A 4 3.31 6.46 27.44
N THR A 5 4.61 6.70 27.23
CA THR A 5 5.11 7.75 26.34
C THR A 5 5.91 7.12 25.21
N LEU A 6 5.57 7.44 23.96
CA LEU A 6 6.25 6.95 22.76
C LEU A 6 7.64 7.60 22.57
N LEU A 7 7.82 8.82 23.07
CA LEU A 7 9.05 9.61 22.95
C LEU A 7 9.45 10.18 24.33
N PRO A 8 10.74 10.57 24.52
CA PRO A 8 11.16 11.32 25.69
C PRO A 8 10.26 12.54 25.93
N ARG A 9 9.89 12.82 27.18
CA ARG A 9 8.89 13.84 27.54
C ARG A 9 9.17 15.23 26.96
N GLN A 10 10.44 15.61 26.88
CA GLN A 10 10.87 16.89 26.29
C GLN A 10 10.49 17.02 24.81
N ASN A 11 10.46 15.90 24.09
CA ASN A 11 10.15 15.88 22.65
C ASN A 11 8.66 15.69 22.38
N MET A 12 7.93 15.03 23.29
CA MET A 12 6.49 14.77 23.15
C MET A 12 5.65 16.04 22.92
N SER A 13 5.94 17.13 23.64
CA SER A 13 5.20 18.40 23.49
C SER A 13 5.38 19.02 22.11
N LYS A 14 6.62 19.05 21.59
CA LYS A 14 6.95 19.57 20.26
C LYS A 14 6.21 18.81 19.16
N TYR A 15 6.24 17.48 19.20
CA TYR A 15 5.56 16.67 18.20
C TYR A 15 4.04 16.69 18.35
N LYS A 16 3.50 16.86 19.56
CA LYS A 16 2.06 16.98 19.77
C LYS A 16 1.46 18.16 19.01
N GLU A 17 2.14 19.31 19.01
CA GLU A 17 1.69 20.49 18.25
C GLU A 17 1.80 20.27 16.73
N ILE A 18 2.88 19.64 16.26
CA ILE A 18 3.06 19.31 14.84
C ILE A 18 1.98 18.32 14.37
N LEU A 19 1.72 17.25 15.12
CA LEU A 19 0.73 16.22 14.78
C LEU A 19 -0.71 16.74 14.88
N LYS A 20 -0.94 17.83 15.60
CA LYS A 20 -2.23 18.51 15.66
C LYS A 20 -2.53 19.29 14.39
N ALA A 21 -1.51 19.72 13.66
CA ALA A 21 -1.67 20.39 12.38
C ALA A 21 -2.27 19.41 11.36
N ARG A 22 -3.48 19.71 10.88
CA ARG A 22 -4.18 18.88 9.90
C ARG A 22 -3.68 19.26 8.50
N SER A 23 -2.85 18.41 7.91
CA SER A 23 -2.30 18.62 6.57
C SER A 23 -3.32 18.40 5.45
N LEU A 24 -4.35 17.57 5.68
CA LEU A 24 -5.36 17.22 4.69
C LEU A 24 -6.78 17.45 5.21
N PRO A 25 -7.72 17.88 4.35
CA PRO A 25 -9.12 17.99 4.72
C PRO A 25 -9.66 16.62 5.11
N ARG A 26 -10.51 16.58 6.14
CA ARG A 26 -11.18 15.33 6.52
C ARG A 26 -12.29 15.04 5.52
N VAL A 27 -12.41 13.76 5.15
CA VAL A 27 -13.48 13.28 4.29
C VAL A 27 -14.82 13.41 5.00
N ALA A 28 -15.69 14.29 4.49
CA ALA A 28 -17.02 14.49 5.06
C ALA A 28 -17.86 13.20 4.97
N GLY A 29 -18.37 12.74 6.11
CA GLY A 29 -19.14 11.48 6.18
C GLY A 29 -18.30 10.20 6.05
N GLY A 30 -16.97 10.32 6.04
CA GLY A 30 -16.04 9.19 6.00
C GLY A 30 -15.81 8.56 4.62
N PRO A 31 -14.90 7.57 4.53
CA PRO A 31 -14.44 7.01 3.27
C PRO A 31 -15.54 6.25 2.51
N ILE A 32 -16.49 5.62 3.21
CA ILE A 32 -17.59 4.90 2.58
C ILE A 32 -18.49 5.88 1.79
N GLN A 33 -18.85 7.01 2.39
CA GLN A 33 -19.66 8.01 1.69
C GLN A 33 -18.89 8.69 0.56
N GLU A 34 -17.58 8.89 0.72
CA GLU A 34 -16.73 9.38 -0.36
C GLU A 34 -16.74 8.44 -1.58
N LEU A 35 -16.59 7.14 -1.36
CA LEU A 35 -16.67 6.14 -2.42
C LEU A 35 -18.02 6.24 -3.16
N PHE A 36 -19.14 6.28 -2.45
CA PHE A 36 -20.45 6.43 -3.09
C PHE A 36 -20.60 7.74 -3.86
N ARG A 37 -20.05 8.85 -3.36
CA ARG A 37 -20.07 10.13 -4.09
C ARG A 37 -19.22 10.05 -5.36
N ALA A 38 -18.04 9.44 -5.29
CA ALA A 38 -17.18 9.25 -6.44
C ALA A 38 -17.85 8.40 -7.53
N ILE A 39 -18.50 7.28 -7.15
CA ILE A 39 -19.24 6.41 -8.07
C ILE A 39 -20.37 7.17 -8.78
N LYS A 40 -21.02 8.12 -8.09
CA LYS A 40 -22.09 8.96 -8.65
C LYS A 40 -21.58 10.12 -9.53
N GLY A 41 -20.30 10.15 -9.88
CA GLY A 41 -19.70 11.21 -10.71
C GLY A 41 -19.16 12.40 -9.92
N GLY A 42 -19.02 12.27 -8.59
CA GLY A 42 -18.36 13.27 -7.76
C GLY A 42 -16.83 13.29 -7.96
N PRO A 43 -16.11 14.04 -7.11
CA PRO A 43 -14.65 14.08 -7.13
C PRO A 43 -14.02 12.69 -6.95
N ARG A 44 -12.80 12.50 -7.48
CA ARG A 44 -12.03 11.26 -7.29
C ARG A 44 -11.83 10.98 -5.79
N PRO A 45 -11.96 9.72 -5.36
CA PRO A 45 -11.76 9.36 -3.96
C PRO A 45 -10.27 9.47 -3.59
N GLY A 46 -9.99 9.66 -2.31
CA GLY A 46 -8.61 9.80 -1.81
C GLY A 46 -7.77 8.55 -2.01
N SER A 47 -8.41 7.37 -1.99
CA SER A 47 -7.77 6.06 -2.18
C SER A 47 -8.14 5.44 -3.54
N ASN A 48 -8.00 6.21 -4.62
CA ASN A 48 -8.16 5.68 -5.99
C ASN A 48 -7.07 4.65 -6.35
N PHE A 49 -7.17 4.02 -7.53
CA PHE A 49 -6.20 2.99 -7.95
C PHE A 49 -4.80 3.55 -8.24
N ASP A 50 -4.68 4.78 -8.75
CA ASP A 50 -3.38 5.43 -9.00
C ASP A 50 -2.54 5.56 -7.71
N TYR A 51 -3.21 5.70 -6.57
CA TYR A 51 -2.56 5.72 -5.25
C TYR A 51 -2.52 4.35 -4.58
N SER A 52 -3.64 3.63 -4.56
CA SER A 52 -3.78 2.41 -3.78
C SER A 52 -2.99 1.24 -4.37
N ALA A 53 -2.88 1.14 -5.70
CA ALA A 53 -2.12 0.06 -6.35
C ALA A 53 -0.62 0.09 -5.98
N PRO A 54 0.13 1.20 -6.15
CA PRO A 54 1.55 1.24 -5.77
C PRO A 54 1.75 1.14 -4.25
N LEU A 55 0.80 1.61 -3.44
CA LEU A 55 0.86 1.39 -1.99
C LEU A 55 0.76 -0.10 -1.66
N THR A 56 -0.20 -0.82 -2.25
CA THR A 56 -0.35 -2.26 -2.05
C THR A 56 0.87 -3.02 -2.52
N GLU A 57 1.45 -2.64 -3.65
CA GLU A 57 2.70 -3.21 -4.17
C GLU A 57 3.83 -3.14 -3.13
N VAL A 58 4.09 -1.96 -2.56
CA VAL A 58 5.12 -1.79 -1.52
C VAL A 58 4.84 -2.62 -0.28
N VAL A 59 3.58 -2.71 0.16
CA VAL A 59 3.18 -3.53 1.31
C VAL A 59 3.46 -5.01 1.05
N LEU A 60 3.14 -5.50 -0.15
CA LEU A 60 3.39 -6.89 -0.54
C LEU A 60 4.89 -7.20 -0.65
N LEU A 61 5.70 -6.28 -1.18
CA LEU A 61 7.16 -6.41 -1.20
C LEU A 61 7.75 -6.48 0.21
N GLY A 62 7.21 -5.71 1.15
CA GLY A 62 7.55 -5.83 2.57
C GLY A 62 7.24 -7.22 3.14
N GLY A 63 6.08 -7.78 2.80
CA GLY A 63 5.71 -9.15 3.15
C GLY A 63 6.66 -10.20 2.54
N LEU A 64 7.06 -10.02 1.28
CA LEU A 64 8.03 -10.88 0.62
C LEU A 64 9.39 -10.84 1.33
N ALA A 65 9.90 -9.65 1.63
CA ALA A 65 11.17 -9.48 2.35
C ALA A 65 11.13 -10.11 3.75
N ILE A 66 10.03 -9.96 4.49
CA ILE A 66 9.85 -10.61 5.80
C ILE A 66 9.84 -12.14 5.66
N ARG A 67 9.17 -12.66 4.63
CA ARG A 67 9.05 -14.10 4.39
C ARG A 67 10.38 -14.74 4.02
N THR A 68 11.20 -14.06 3.22
CA THR A 68 12.47 -14.60 2.73
C THR A 68 13.64 -14.26 3.65
N GLY A 69 13.56 -13.17 4.42
CA GLY A 69 14.67 -12.64 5.21
C GLY A 69 15.74 -11.96 4.36
N GLU A 70 15.48 -11.76 3.06
CA GLU A 70 16.44 -11.25 2.08
C GLU A 70 16.12 -9.82 1.65
N ARG A 71 17.13 -9.14 1.12
CA ARG A 71 16.94 -7.84 0.46
C ARG A 71 16.26 -8.06 -0.88
N ILE A 72 15.19 -7.32 -1.14
CA ILE A 72 14.46 -7.40 -2.41
C ILE A 72 14.80 -6.18 -3.27
N GLU A 73 15.38 -6.41 -4.45
CA GLU A 73 15.52 -5.40 -5.50
C GLU A 73 14.42 -5.61 -6.53
N TRP A 74 13.62 -4.56 -6.77
CA TRP A 74 12.35 -4.66 -7.46
C TRP A 74 12.31 -3.80 -8.72
N ASP A 75 11.93 -4.42 -9.83
CA ASP A 75 11.59 -3.76 -11.09
C ASP A 75 10.07 -3.65 -11.19
N ALA A 76 9.54 -2.47 -10.87
CA ALA A 76 8.11 -2.18 -10.89
C ALA A 76 7.49 -2.20 -12.30
N ALA A 77 8.27 -1.92 -13.34
CA ALA A 77 7.76 -1.91 -14.71
C ALA A 77 7.50 -3.34 -15.20
N ASN A 78 8.41 -4.26 -14.87
CA ASN A 78 8.31 -5.66 -15.25
C ASN A 78 7.70 -6.56 -14.16
N MET A 79 7.32 -5.99 -13.01
CA MET A 79 6.78 -6.69 -11.85
C MET A 79 7.66 -7.88 -11.41
N SER A 80 8.97 -7.66 -11.29
CA SER A 80 9.93 -8.74 -11.05
C SER A 80 11.04 -8.39 -10.05
N VAL A 81 11.57 -9.42 -9.39
CA VAL A 81 12.71 -9.28 -8.48
C VAL A 81 14.00 -9.54 -9.26
N THR A 82 14.92 -8.58 -9.22
CA THR A 82 16.13 -8.60 -10.06
C THR A 82 17.30 -9.39 -9.43
N ASN A 83 17.35 -9.48 -8.10
CA ASN A 83 18.48 -10.06 -7.37
C ASN A 83 18.24 -11.50 -6.85
N HIS A 84 16.99 -11.99 -6.91
CA HIS A 84 16.57 -13.33 -6.46
C HIS A 84 15.49 -13.91 -7.39
N PRO A 85 15.87 -14.43 -8.58
CA PRO A 85 14.91 -14.94 -9.56
C PRO A 85 14.04 -16.09 -9.03
N GLU A 86 14.51 -16.84 -8.04
CA GLU A 86 13.75 -17.90 -7.36
C GLU A 86 12.50 -17.39 -6.62
N PHE A 87 12.40 -16.09 -6.34
CA PHE A 87 11.22 -15.47 -5.71
C PHE A 87 10.08 -15.19 -6.70
N ALA A 88 10.29 -15.37 -8.01
CA ALA A 88 9.24 -15.26 -9.03
C ALA A 88 7.99 -16.09 -8.69
N ARG A 89 8.19 -17.26 -8.07
CA ARG A 89 7.11 -18.16 -7.63
C ARG A 89 6.17 -17.56 -6.57
N TYR A 90 6.61 -16.56 -5.82
CA TYR A 90 5.78 -15.87 -4.82
C TYR A 90 5.03 -14.68 -5.40
N ILE A 91 5.49 -14.14 -6.53
CA ILE A 91 4.84 -13.04 -7.23
C ILE A 91 3.72 -13.58 -8.11
N LYS A 92 4.01 -14.64 -8.87
CA LYS A 92 3.04 -15.35 -9.69
C LYS A 92 2.96 -16.80 -9.22
N GLU A 93 2.13 -17.01 -8.19
CA GLU A 93 1.90 -18.35 -7.66
C GLU A 93 1.26 -19.27 -8.73
N PRO A 94 1.61 -20.56 -8.78
CA PRO A 94 1.00 -21.50 -9.70
C PRO A 94 -0.52 -21.54 -9.48
N ALA A 95 -1.27 -20.98 -10.43
CA ALA A 95 -2.72 -21.01 -10.40
C ALA A 95 -3.22 -22.40 -10.85
N ARG A 96 -4.43 -22.76 -10.38
CA ARG A 96 -5.11 -23.96 -10.87
C ARG A 96 -5.44 -23.78 -12.35
N LYS A 97 -5.38 -24.87 -13.12
CA LYS A 97 -5.82 -24.90 -14.52
C LYS A 97 -7.21 -24.27 -14.70
N GLY A 98 -7.31 -23.28 -15.60
CA GLY A 98 -8.49 -22.48 -15.89
C GLY A 98 -8.66 -21.23 -15.01
N TRP A 99 -7.72 -20.95 -14.11
CA TRP A 99 -7.68 -19.77 -13.23
C TRP A 99 -6.38 -18.96 -13.39
N GLU A 100 -5.59 -19.27 -14.40
CA GLU A 100 -4.41 -18.49 -14.78
C GLU A 100 -4.84 -17.07 -15.19
N TYR A 101 -4.03 -16.07 -14.84
CA TYR A 101 -4.32 -14.66 -15.12
C TYR A 101 -3.07 -13.92 -15.58
N GLY A 102 -3.30 -12.80 -16.29
CA GLY A 102 -2.27 -11.81 -16.59
C GLY A 102 -1.20 -12.23 -17.60
N GLU A 103 -1.35 -13.37 -18.29
CA GLU A 103 -0.52 -13.68 -19.48
C GLU A 103 -1.10 -13.01 -20.73
N ASP A 104 -2.43 -13.08 -20.94
CA ASP A 104 -3.09 -12.59 -22.16
C ASP A 104 -4.19 -11.52 -21.89
N LEU A 105 -4.24 -10.94 -20.68
CA LEU A 105 -5.39 -10.11 -20.26
C LEU A 105 -5.48 -8.75 -20.98
N TRP A 106 -4.38 -8.28 -21.58
CA TRP A 106 -4.26 -6.93 -22.15
C TRP A 106 -4.12 -6.91 -23.67
N ASP A 107 -4.08 -8.08 -24.31
CA ASP A 107 -3.87 -8.25 -25.76
C ASP A 107 -5.18 -8.33 -26.57
N SER A 108 -6.31 -7.95 -25.96
CA SER A 108 -7.65 -7.93 -26.58
C SER A 108 -8.14 -6.52 -26.88
#